data_AF-A0AAD4BSK4-F1
#
_entry.id   AF-A0AAD4BSK4-F1
#
_cell.length_a   1.000
_cell.length_b   1.000
_cell.length_c   1.000
_cell.angle_alpha   90.00
_cell.angle_beta   90.00
_cell.angle_gamma   90.00
#
_symmetry.space_group_name_H-M   'P 1'
#
loop_
_entity.id
_entity.type
_entity.pdbx_description
1 polymer ?
#
loop_
_entity_poly.entity_id
_entity_poly.type
_entity_poly.pdbx_seq_one_letter_code
_entity_poly.pdbx_strand_id
1 'polypeptide(L)'
;MSWKARTDARIRLFCSLNRAGNALCSWHDSRRERRAYPPRMAPPGCLNCGCTYDEALFEESLSRHGVGSYHPGETVRMDPALRNPLLRLLQQRYGYRDGDFERDPVTGEWVEGDGHLPWEQKLAAGALSERQG
;
A
#
# COMPACT_ATOMS: atom_id res chain seq x y z
N MET A 1 -13.49 1.62 14.35
CA MET A 1 -12.74 0.38 14.60
C MET A 1 -12.48 -0.43 13.32
N SER A 2 -13.40 -0.45 12.34
CA SER A 2 -13.20 -1.10 11.03
C SER A 2 -12.09 -0.49 10.17
N TRP A 3 -12.00 0.84 10.07
CA TRP A 3 -10.98 1.51 9.23
C TRP A 3 -9.55 1.13 9.61
N LYS A 4 -9.23 1.25 10.90
CA LYS A 4 -7.89 0.94 11.40
C LYS A 4 -7.52 -0.52 11.13
N ALA A 5 -8.45 -1.44 11.36
CA ALA A 5 -8.22 -2.86 11.09
C ALA A 5 -7.88 -3.11 9.61
N ARG A 6 -8.59 -2.45 8.69
CA ARG A 6 -8.29 -2.49 7.25
C ARG A 6 -6.87 -1.99 6.95
N THR A 7 -6.53 -0.79 7.42
CA THR A 7 -5.21 -0.18 7.16
C THR A 7 -4.09 -1.02 7.78
N ASP A 8 -4.25 -1.50 9.02
CA ASP A 8 -3.28 -2.36 9.68
C ASP A 8 -3.08 -3.69 8.92
N ALA A 9 -4.16 -4.28 8.38
CA ALA A 9 -4.07 -5.48 7.54
C ALA A 9 -3.29 -5.21 6.24
N ARG A 10 -3.53 -4.08 5.58
CA ARG A 10 -2.81 -3.67 4.36
C ARG A 10 -1.34 -3.37 4.64
N ILE A 11 -1.00 -2.71 5.76
CA ILE A 11 0.39 -2.51 6.18
C ILE A 11 1.09 -3.87 6.30
N ARG A 12 0.46 -4.85 6.96
CA ARG A 12 1.05 -6.19 7.11
C ARG A 12 1.20 -6.93 5.79
N LEU A 13 0.30 -6.73 4.83
CA LEU A 13 0.39 -7.36 3.52
C LEU A 13 1.47 -6.73 2.63
N PHE A 14 1.55 -5.40 2.61
CA PHE A 14 2.34 -4.67 1.60
C PHE A 14 3.64 -4.06 2.12
N CYS A 15 3.76 -3.87 3.44
CA CYS A 15 4.89 -3.19 4.06
C CYS A 15 5.75 -4.10 4.95
N SER A 16 5.45 -5.40 5.00
CA SER A 16 6.22 -6.36 5.80
C SER A 16 7.57 -6.69 5.18
N LEU A 17 8.53 -7.00 6.04
CA LEU A 17 9.86 -7.43 5.62
C LEU A 17 9.81 -8.82 5.00
N ASN A 18 10.51 -9.02 3.90
CA ASN A 18 10.80 -10.34 3.36
C ASN A 18 11.87 -11.08 4.18
N ARG A 19 12.20 -12.33 3.81
CA ARG A 19 13.22 -13.15 4.47
C ARG A 19 14.60 -12.48 4.56
N ALA A 20 14.95 -11.66 3.56
CA ALA A 20 16.20 -10.92 3.54
C ALA A 20 16.17 -9.65 4.43
N GLY A 21 15.05 -9.35 5.08
CA GLY A 21 14.88 -8.19 5.93
C GLY A 21 14.62 -6.88 5.17
N ASN A 22 14.10 -6.96 3.93
CA ASN A 22 13.75 -5.78 3.14
C ASN A 22 12.24 -5.68 2.93
N ALA A 23 11.71 -4.45 2.91
CA ALA A 23 10.40 -4.09 2.40
C ALA A 23 10.55 -2.89 1.46
N LEU A 24 9.98 -2.95 0.26
CA LEU A 24 10.02 -1.90 -0.76
C LEU A 24 8.59 -1.63 -1.24
N CYS A 25 8.28 -0.40 -1.63
CA CYS A 25 6.98 -0.14 -2.29
C CYS A 25 6.99 -0.78 -3.69
N SER A 26 5.80 -1.02 -4.24
CA SER A 26 5.66 -1.73 -5.51
C SER A 26 6.41 -1.08 -6.66
N TRP A 27 6.49 0.25 -6.70
CA TRP A 27 7.27 0.97 -7.71
C TRP A 27 8.78 0.72 -7.57
N HIS A 28 9.35 0.88 -6.36
CA HIS A 28 10.80 0.69 -6.17
C HIS A 28 11.21 -0.77 -6.36
N ASP A 29 10.34 -1.72 -5.98
CA ASP A 29 10.58 -3.15 -6.18
C ASP A 29 10.57 -3.51 -7.68
N SER A 30 9.55 -3.07 -8.43
CA SER A 30 9.42 -3.35 -9.86
C SER A 30 10.58 -2.80 -10.69
N ARG A 31 11.15 -1.66 -10.28
CA ARG A 31 12.30 -1.03 -10.96
C ARG A 31 13.67 -1.47 -10.41
N ARG A 32 13.68 -2.33 -9.38
CA ARG A 32 14.91 -2.76 -8.68
C ARG A 32 15.76 -1.57 -8.24
N GLU A 33 15.09 -0.52 -7.77
CA GLU A 33 15.72 0.72 -7.32
C GLU A 33 16.62 0.49 -6.09
N ARG A 34 17.56 1.41 -5.88
CA ARG A 34 18.45 1.34 -4.73
C ARG A 34 17.67 1.65 -3.45
N ARG A 35 17.92 0.83 -2.42
CA ARG A 35 17.39 1.04 -1.07
C ARG A 35 18.00 2.28 -0.43
N ALA A 36 17.17 3.05 0.27
CA ALA A 36 17.58 4.14 1.13
C ALA A 36 18.17 3.61 2.46
N TYR A 37 17.60 2.52 2.99
CA TYR A 37 18.03 1.92 4.26
C TYR A 37 18.48 0.47 4.08
N PRO A 38 19.53 0.02 4.80
CA PRO A 38 19.94 -1.39 4.83
C PRO A 38 18.82 -2.32 5.35
N PRO A 39 18.92 -3.64 5.11
CA PRO A 39 17.94 -4.60 5.63
C PRO A 39 17.72 -4.47 7.14
N ARG A 40 16.46 -4.50 7.60
CA ARG A 40 16.02 -4.33 9.00
C ARG A 40 16.37 -2.98 9.65
N MET A 41 16.85 -2.01 8.88
CA MET A 41 17.29 -0.69 9.37
C MET A 41 16.40 0.47 8.92
N ALA A 42 15.22 0.20 8.34
CA ALA A 42 14.26 1.26 8.01
C ALA A 42 13.63 1.82 9.30
N PRO A 43 13.41 3.15 9.40
CA PRO A 43 12.71 3.75 10.54
C PRO A 43 11.27 3.19 10.70
N PRO A 44 10.70 3.22 11.91
CA PRO A 44 9.29 2.87 12.12
C PRO A 44 8.36 3.68 11.20
N GLY A 45 7.41 3.01 10.54
CA GLY A 45 6.49 3.65 9.59
C GLY A 45 7.04 3.85 8.18
N CYS A 46 8.27 3.36 7.91
CA CYS A 46 8.93 3.48 6.62
C CYS A 46 9.39 2.12 6.06
N LEU A 47 9.54 2.09 4.74
CA LEU A 47 10.11 0.98 3.97
C LEU A 47 11.61 1.18 3.74
N ASN A 48 12.34 0.13 3.36
CA ASN A 48 13.77 0.21 3.03
C ASN A 48 14.04 1.10 1.80
N CYS A 49 13.06 1.34 0.94
CA CYS A 49 13.16 2.28 -0.18
C CYS A 49 13.00 3.75 0.23
N GLY A 50 12.69 4.05 1.50
CA GLY A 50 12.48 5.43 1.96
C GLY A 50 11.03 5.88 1.99
N CYS A 51 10.12 5.18 1.29
CA CYS A 51 8.70 5.51 1.31
C CYS A 51 8.08 5.28 2.70
N THR A 52 7.11 6.11 3.07
CA THR A 52 6.26 5.85 4.24
C THR A 52 5.23 4.76 3.93
N TYR A 53 4.61 4.21 4.97
CA TYR A 53 3.49 3.26 4.78
C TYR A 53 2.32 3.91 4.04
N ASP A 54 1.97 5.16 4.36
CA ASP A 54 0.90 5.88 3.67
C ASP A 54 1.19 6.03 2.17
N GLU A 55 2.43 6.34 1.81
CA GLU A 55 2.85 6.45 0.40
C GLU A 55 2.75 5.11 -0.34
N ALA A 56 3.15 4.03 0.31
CA ALA A 56 3.07 2.68 -0.26
C ALA A 56 1.62 2.20 -0.40
N LEU A 57 0.78 2.45 0.60
CA LEU A 57 -0.65 2.12 0.54
C LEU A 57 -1.39 2.96 -0.50
N PHE A 58 -1.02 4.24 -0.63
CA PHE A 58 -1.59 5.10 -1.66
C PHE A 58 -1.21 4.63 -3.07
N GLU A 59 0.05 4.25 -3.29
CA GLU A 59 0.49 3.63 -4.55
C GLU A 59 -0.31 2.37 -4.89
N GLU A 60 -0.50 1.50 -3.90
CA GLU A 60 -1.27 0.28 -4.04
C GLU A 60 -2.72 0.59 -4.42
N SER A 61 -3.35 1.54 -3.72
CA SER A 61 -4.71 2.01 -4.01
C SER A 61 -4.81 2.60 -5.42
N LEU A 62 -3.92 3.50 -5.82
CA LEU A 62 -3.93 4.05 -7.18
C LEU A 62 -3.91 2.94 -8.23
N SER A 63 -3.05 1.95 -8.06
CA SER A 63 -2.94 0.90 -9.05
C SER A 63 -4.09 -0.12 -9.01
N ARG A 64 -4.72 -0.39 -7.87
CA ARG A 64 -5.98 -1.17 -7.82
C ARG A 64 -7.09 -0.51 -8.67
N HIS A 65 -7.05 0.82 -8.78
CA HIS A 65 -7.99 1.62 -9.55
C HIS A 65 -7.47 1.99 -10.96
N GLY A 66 -6.43 1.29 -11.43
CA GLY A 66 -5.90 1.49 -12.79
C GLY A 66 -5.16 2.81 -13.01
N VAL A 67 -4.78 3.52 -11.94
CA VAL A 67 -4.02 4.76 -12.01
C VAL A 67 -2.53 4.47 -11.89
N GLY A 68 -1.74 5.06 -12.79
CA GLY A 68 -0.28 5.05 -12.72
C GLY A 68 0.43 4.13 -13.71
N SER A 69 -0.27 3.22 -14.38
CA SER A 69 0.29 2.41 -15.47
C SER A 69 0.32 3.21 -16.77
N TYR A 70 1.51 3.34 -17.36
CA TYR A 70 1.70 4.03 -18.65
C TYR A 70 1.15 3.24 -19.84
N HIS A 71 1.08 1.90 -19.73
CA HIS A 71 0.56 1.03 -20.78
C HIS A 71 -0.41 -0.03 -20.23
N PRO A 72 -1.44 -0.43 -21.00
CA PRO A 72 -2.31 -1.54 -20.64
C PRO A 72 -1.51 -2.83 -20.40
N GLY A 73 -1.72 -3.47 -19.25
CA GLY A 73 -1.04 -4.72 -18.89
C GLY A 73 0.35 -4.57 -18.25
N GLU A 74 0.87 -3.35 -18.11
CA GLU A 74 2.15 -3.11 -17.45
C GLU A 74 2.03 -2.86 -15.94
N THR A 75 3.09 -3.27 -15.23
CA THR A 75 3.24 -3.16 -13.77
C THR A 75 3.97 -1.90 -13.32
N VAL A 76 3.93 -0.79 -14.07
CA VAL A 76 4.56 0.45 -13.61
C VAL A 76 3.56 1.27 -12.81
N ARG A 77 3.73 1.37 -11.49
CA ARG A 77 2.71 1.90 -10.55
C ARG A 77 2.94 3.36 -10.09
N MET A 78 3.28 4.26 -11.01
CA MET A 78 3.49 5.71 -10.79
C MET A 78 4.77 6.14 -10.05
N ASP A 79 5.46 7.14 -10.61
CA ASP A 79 6.70 7.69 -10.04
C ASP A 79 6.45 8.40 -8.68
N PRO A 80 7.26 8.16 -7.64
CA PRO A 80 7.19 8.86 -6.35
C PRO A 80 7.19 10.39 -6.46
N ALA A 81 7.91 10.96 -7.45
CA ALA A 81 7.97 12.40 -7.70
C ALA A 81 6.60 12.99 -8.09
N LEU A 82 5.70 12.18 -8.66
CA LEU A 82 4.33 12.57 -8.98
C LEU A 82 3.33 12.09 -7.90
N ARG A 83 3.49 10.84 -7.45
CA ARG A 83 2.64 10.20 -6.45
C ARG A 83 2.63 10.94 -5.11
N ASN A 84 3.80 11.31 -4.58
CA ASN A 84 3.90 11.89 -3.23
C ASN A 84 3.30 13.31 -3.14
N PRO A 85 3.53 14.22 -4.11
CA PRO A 85 2.78 15.48 -4.16
C PRO A 85 1.27 15.27 -4.27
N LEU A 86 0.80 14.31 -5.06
CA LEU A 86 -0.63 14.00 -5.17
C LEU A 86 -1.23 13.53 -3.85
N LEU A 87 -0.56 12.59 -3.15
CA LEU A 87 -0.99 12.13 -1.83
C LEU A 87 -1.10 13.31 -0.85
N ARG A 88 -0.06 14.14 -0.77
CA ARG A 88 -0.06 15.32 0.11
C ARG A 88 -1.18 16.30 -0.22
N LEU A 89 -1.42 16.55 -1.50
CA LEU A 89 -2.53 17.40 -1.94
C LEU A 89 -3.88 16.83 -1.48
N LEU A 90 -4.11 15.54 -1.67
CA LEU A 90 -5.36 14.88 -1.28
C LEU A 90 -5.57 14.87 0.23
N GLN A 91 -4.51 14.59 0.99
CA GLN A 91 -4.54 14.67 2.46
C GLN A 91 -4.86 16.09 2.94
N GLN A 92 -4.21 17.11 2.37
CA GLN A 92 -4.36 18.49 2.82
C GLN A 92 -5.70 19.12 2.41
N ARG A 93 -6.17 18.85 1.19
CA ARG A 93 -7.38 19.49 0.64
C ARG A 93 -8.65 18.74 0.95
N TYR A 94 -8.57 17.41 1.07
CA TYR A 94 -9.75 16.54 1.17
C TYR A 94 -9.70 15.60 2.37
N GLY A 95 -8.65 15.66 3.19
CA GLY A 95 -8.53 14.79 4.36
C GLY A 95 -8.37 13.32 4.01
N TYR A 96 -7.78 13.02 2.85
CA TYR A 96 -7.62 11.65 2.35
C TYR A 96 -6.95 10.71 3.37
N ARG A 97 -7.48 9.50 3.46
CA ARG A 97 -6.96 8.36 4.24
C ARG A 97 -7.02 7.08 3.42
N ASP A 98 -6.14 6.13 3.72
CA ASP A 98 -6.14 4.79 3.11
C ASP A 98 -7.54 4.16 3.18
N GLY A 99 -8.14 3.85 2.03
CA GLY A 99 -9.49 3.30 1.93
C GLY A 99 -10.55 4.27 1.42
N ASP A 100 -10.28 5.58 1.32
CA ASP A 100 -11.26 6.54 0.79
C ASP A 100 -11.68 6.23 -0.66
N PHE A 101 -10.83 5.61 -1.48
CA PHE A 101 -11.19 5.20 -2.84
C PHE A 101 -12.18 4.02 -2.88
N GLU A 102 -12.30 3.29 -1.78
CA GLU A 102 -13.17 2.12 -1.65
C GLU A 102 -14.34 2.37 -0.71
N ARG A 103 -14.68 3.65 -0.50
CA ARG A 103 -15.91 4.07 0.16
C ARG A 103 -16.87 4.68 -0.83
N ASP A 104 -18.13 4.32 -0.66
CA ASP A 104 -19.22 4.98 -1.34
C ASP A 104 -19.30 6.44 -0.85
N PRO A 105 -19.22 7.43 -1.75
CA PRO A 105 -19.19 8.84 -1.36
C PRO A 105 -20.54 9.37 -0.85
N VAL A 106 -21.65 8.66 -1.10
CA VAL A 106 -23.01 9.03 -0.69
C VAL A 106 -23.34 8.41 0.66
N THR A 107 -23.08 7.12 0.82
CA THR A 107 -23.45 6.37 2.04
C THR A 107 -22.34 6.33 3.08
N GLY A 108 -21.08 6.46 2.65
CA GLY A 108 -19.91 6.22 3.48
C GLY A 108 -19.67 4.74 3.79
N GLU A 109 -20.44 3.82 3.21
CA GLU A 109 -20.16 2.40 3.39
C GLU A 109 -18.97 1.96 2.53
N TRP A 110 -18.37 0.84 2.89
CA TRP A 110 -17.37 0.20 2.02
C TRP A 110 -18.06 -0.30 0.76
N VAL A 111 -17.41 -0.14 -0.39
CA VAL A 111 -17.86 -0.79 -1.62
C VAL A 111 -17.81 -2.32 -1.43
N GLU A 112 -18.65 -3.04 -2.16
CA GLU A 112 -18.73 -4.49 -2.07
C GLU A 112 -17.35 -5.14 -2.27
N GLY A 113 -16.99 -6.05 -1.36
CA GLY A 113 -15.68 -6.74 -1.39
C GLY A 113 -14.51 -5.94 -0.83
N ASP A 114 -14.73 -4.73 -0.29
CA ASP A 114 -13.73 -3.99 0.49
C ASP A 114 -14.13 -3.87 1.98
N GLY A 115 -13.43 -3.04 2.75
CA GLY A 115 -13.55 -2.98 4.20
C GLY A 115 -12.66 -3.99 4.91
N HIS A 116 -12.70 -4.02 6.25
CA HIS A 116 -11.68 -4.76 7.01
C HIS A 116 -11.72 -6.28 6.80
N LEU A 117 -12.92 -6.87 6.72
CA LEU A 117 -13.07 -8.34 6.66
C LEU A 117 -12.33 -8.98 5.47
N PRO A 118 -12.52 -8.52 4.21
CA PRO A 118 -11.76 -9.05 3.08
C PRO A 118 -10.24 -8.93 3.24
N TRP A 119 -9.76 -7.83 3.83
CA TRP A 119 -8.32 -7.59 4.01
C TRP A 119 -7.71 -8.44 5.12
N GLU A 120 -8.42 -8.62 6.24
CA GLU A 120 -8.02 -9.51 7.32
C GLU A 120 -8.01 -10.97 6.87
N GLN A 121 -8.99 -11.39 6.06
CA GLN A 121 -9.03 -12.72 5.46
C GLN A 121 -7.86 -12.95 4.50
N LYS A 122 -7.54 -11.98 3.62
CA LYS A 122 -6.35 -12.05 2.75
C LYS A 122 -5.06 -12.18 3.55
N LEU A 123 -4.93 -11.41 4.63
CA LEU A 123 -3.77 -11.49 5.54
C LEU A 123 -3.68 -12.88 6.19
N ALA A 124 -4.79 -13.41 6.69
CA ALA A 124 -4.84 -14.74 7.29
C ALA A 124 -4.47 -15.84 6.27
N ALA A 125 -4.97 -15.75 5.03
CA ALA A 125 -4.66 -16.69 3.97
C ALA A 125 -3.17 -16.67 3.59
N GLY A 126 -2.55 -15.48 3.49
CA GLY A 126 -1.12 -15.35 3.25
C GLY A 126 -0.25 -15.95 4.38
N ALA A 127 -0.63 -15.73 5.64
CA ALA A 127 0.06 -16.30 6.80
C ALA A 127 -0.02 -17.84 6.87
N LEU A 128 -1.09 -18.44 6.33
CA LEU A 128 -1.23 -19.89 6.24
C LEU A 128 -0.30 -20.49 5.18
N SER A 129 -0.09 -19.78 4.06
CA SER A 129 0.83 -20.21 3.00
C SER A 129 2.31 -20.16 3.41
N GLU A 130 2.70 -19.21 4.26
CA GLU A 130 4.09 -19.10 4.78
C GLU A 130 4.44 -20.16 5.83
N ARG A 131 3.44 -20.78 6.48
CA ARG A 131 3.65 -21.82 7.51
C ARG A 131 3.82 -23.23 6.95
N GLN A 132 3.48 -23.44 5.68
CA GLN A 132 3.50 -24.76 5.03
C GLN A 132 4.73 -25.00 4.14
N GLY A 133 5.66 -24.04 4.03
CA GLY A 133 6.88 -24.17 3.24
C GLY A 133 8.12 -23.65 3.96
#